data_AF-A0AAD4VHA1-F1
#
_entry.id   AF-A0AAD4VHA1-F1
#
_cell.length_a   1.000
_cell.length_b   1.000
_cell.length_c   1.000
_cell.angle_alpha   90.00
_cell.angle_beta   90.00
_cell.angle_gamma   90.00
#
_symmetry.space_group_name_H-M   'P 1'
#
loop_
_entity.id
_entity.type
_entity.pdbx_description
1 polymer ?
#
loop_
_entity_poly.entity_id
_entity_poly.type
_entity_poly.pdbx_seq_one_letter_code
_entity_poly.pdbx_strand_id
1 'polypeptide(L)'
;MVYVQNHTRPEGCVAEQYIAKYTVEFCTRNLSNVSTVGVPSSQKMGLSKPLPGCTMNLIDRDLLNQAHLYVLENMEEVLPYIEERIIHIKTTYPKLKKRTKWLQDKHNNTFIQWLHFKVQSELNGKENNDVSENLSWLAAGPSMAVPSHKSYLINGVKFNTKAQDDV
;
A
#
# COMPACT_ATOMS: atom_id res chain seq x y z
N MET A 1 -32.40 -27.65 36.54
CA MET A 1 -33.18 -28.42 35.56
C MET A 1 -32.30 -29.55 35.06
N VAL A 2 -32.69 -30.80 35.29
CA VAL A 2 -32.00 -31.99 34.78
C VAL A 2 -32.59 -32.27 33.40
N TYR A 3 -31.77 -32.24 32.36
CA TYR A 3 -32.23 -32.45 30.98
C TYR A 3 -32.00 -33.92 30.62
N VAL A 4 -33.07 -34.70 30.54
CA VAL A 4 -33.00 -36.12 30.18
C VAL A 4 -33.49 -36.25 28.75
N GLN A 5 -32.58 -36.42 27.79
CA GLN A 5 -32.94 -36.62 26.38
C GLN A 5 -33.42 -38.04 26.08
N ASN A 6 -33.00 -39.04 26.86
CA ASN A 6 -33.45 -40.42 26.72
C ASN A 6 -33.86 -41.02 28.07
N HIS A 7 -35.16 -41.34 28.20
CA HIS A 7 -35.76 -41.85 29.42
C HIS A 7 -35.39 -43.31 29.74
N THR A 8 -34.80 -44.06 28.81
CA THR A 8 -34.40 -45.47 29.07
C THR A 8 -33.05 -45.60 29.76
N ARG A 9 -32.23 -44.53 29.80
CA ARG A 9 -30.91 -44.49 30.49
C ARG A 9 -30.64 -43.08 31.05
N PRO A 10 -31.43 -42.62 32.01
CA PRO A 10 -31.40 -41.23 32.48
C PRO A 10 -30.05 -40.84 33.09
N GLU A 11 -29.36 -41.76 33.78
CA GLU A 11 -28.06 -41.48 34.40
C GLU A 11 -26.96 -41.20 33.36
N GLY A 12 -26.99 -41.90 32.22
CA GLY A 12 -26.03 -41.71 31.12
C GLY A 12 -26.20 -40.34 30.46
N CYS A 13 -27.44 -39.93 30.18
CA CYS A 13 -27.72 -38.61 29.62
C CYS A 13 -27.28 -37.47 30.56
N VAL A 14 -27.47 -37.64 31.87
CA VAL A 14 -27.05 -36.64 32.86
C VAL A 14 -25.51 -36.55 32.92
N ALA A 15 -24.80 -37.67 32.90
CA ALA A 15 -23.35 -37.70 32.89
C ALA A 15 -22.76 -37.03 31.64
N GLU A 16 -23.28 -37.38 30.46
CA GLU A 16 -22.83 -36.79 29.19
C GLU A 16 -23.03 -35.28 29.15
N GLN A 17 -24.18 -34.80 29.60
CA GLN A 17 -24.46 -33.37 29.60
C GLN A 17 -23.61 -32.62 30.63
N TYR A 18 -23.33 -33.23 31.78
CA TYR A 18 -22.42 -32.66 32.77
C TYR A 18 -21.01 -32.52 32.20
N ILE A 19 -20.52 -33.56 31.50
CA ILE A 19 -19.22 -33.52 30.82
C ILE A 19 -19.21 -32.43 29.75
N ALA A 20 -20.21 -32.39 28.86
CA ALA A 20 -20.28 -31.38 27.80
C ALA A 20 -20.28 -29.95 28.38
N LYS A 21 -21.07 -29.71 29.43
CA LYS A 21 -21.12 -28.42 30.13
C LYS A 21 -19.76 -28.07 30.76
N TYR A 22 -19.15 -29.02 31.46
CA TYR A 22 -17.86 -28.81 32.10
C TYR A 22 -16.75 -28.55 31.08
N THR A 23 -16.74 -29.28 29.95
CA THR A 23 -15.76 -29.07 28.87
C THR A 23 -15.90 -27.67 28.27
N VAL A 24 -17.12 -27.21 28.00
CA VAL A 24 -17.34 -25.84 27.49
C VAL A 24 -16.90 -24.79 28.51
N GLU A 25 -17.26 -24.93 29.79
CA GLU A 25 -16.83 -24.00 30.84
C GLU A 25 -15.31 -24.01 31.03
N PHE A 26 -14.68 -25.19 31.00
CA PHE A 26 -13.24 -25.37 31.10
C PHE A 26 -12.52 -24.72 29.93
N CYS A 27 -12.95 -24.98 28.69
CA CYS A 27 -12.42 -24.36 27.50
C CYS A 27 -12.60 -22.84 27.54
N THR A 28 -13.77 -22.34 27.94
CA THR A 28 -14.04 -20.89 28.02
C THR A 28 -13.14 -20.20 29.06
N ARG A 29 -12.90 -20.84 30.22
CA ARG A 29 -12.03 -20.27 31.27
C ARG A 29 -10.55 -20.37 30.92
N ASN A 30 -10.09 -21.48 30.34
CA ASN A 30 -8.67 -21.74 30.13
C ASN A 30 -8.16 -21.35 28.74
N LEU A 31 -9.04 -21.30 27.73
CA LEU A 31 -8.67 -20.92 26.36
C LEU A 31 -9.01 -19.47 26.01
N SER A 32 -9.66 -18.70 26.90
CA SER A 32 -9.97 -17.29 26.67
C SER A 32 -8.73 -16.41 26.42
N ASN A 33 -7.56 -16.84 26.91
CA ASN A 33 -6.29 -16.14 26.75
C ASN A 33 -5.28 -16.88 25.86
N VAL A 34 -5.69 -17.95 25.18
CA VAL A 34 -4.81 -18.73 24.31
C VAL A 34 -4.88 -18.16 22.91
N SER A 35 -3.73 -17.72 22.38
CA SER A 35 -3.63 -17.29 20.98
C SER A 35 -3.77 -18.51 20.08
N THR A 36 -4.73 -18.47 19.15
CA THR A 36 -4.81 -19.47 18.07
C THR A 36 -3.53 -19.41 17.25
N VAL A 37 -2.82 -20.54 17.11
CA VAL A 37 -1.62 -20.63 16.27
C VAL A 37 -2.02 -20.31 14.82
N GLY A 38 -1.36 -19.32 14.22
CA GLY A 38 -1.62 -18.89 12.84
C GLY A 38 -2.63 -17.75 12.66
N VAL A 39 -3.31 -17.30 13.73
CA VAL A 39 -4.21 -16.12 13.67
C VAL A 39 -3.56 -14.94 14.42
N PRO A 40 -3.36 -13.78 13.78
CA PRO A 40 -2.83 -12.60 14.45
C PRO A 40 -3.77 -12.13 15.56
N SER A 41 -3.24 -11.94 16.78
CA SER A 41 -3.97 -11.28 17.87
C SER A 41 -4.42 -9.87 17.43
N SER A 42 -5.67 -9.52 17.74
CA SER A 42 -6.26 -8.20 17.43
C SER A 42 -5.45 -7.03 18.02
N GLN A 43 -4.68 -7.25 19.09
CA GLN A 43 -3.79 -6.24 19.68
C GLN A 43 -2.67 -5.78 18.74
N LYS A 44 -2.30 -6.57 17.71
CA LYS A 44 -1.26 -6.21 16.73
C LYS A 44 -1.84 -5.68 15.40
N MET A 45 -3.16 -5.62 15.28
CA MET A 45 -3.85 -5.40 14.00
C MET A 45 -3.74 -3.95 13.49
N GLY A 46 -3.24 -3.02 14.29
CA GLY A 46 -3.14 -1.59 13.93
C GLY A 46 -1.77 -1.08 13.50
N LEU A 47 -0.70 -1.87 13.60
CA LEU A 47 0.65 -1.36 13.34
C LEU A 47 1.27 -1.99 12.09
N SER A 48 1.19 -1.25 10.98
CA SER A 48 1.92 -1.57 9.76
C SER A 48 3.24 -0.81 9.74
N LYS A 49 4.36 -1.53 9.82
CA LYS A 49 5.69 -0.92 9.85
C LYS A 49 6.76 -1.83 9.25
N PRO A 50 7.83 -1.26 8.67
CA PRO A 50 8.99 -2.05 8.32
C PRO A 50 9.65 -2.62 9.57
N LEU A 51 10.21 -3.83 9.44
CA LEU A 51 11.05 -4.40 10.49
C LEU A 51 12.48 -3.84 10.40
N PRO A 52 13.26 -3.90 11.50
CA PRO A 52 14.64 -3.42 11.53
C PRO A 52 15.52 -4.06 10.44
N GLY A 53 16.55 -3.33 10.01
CA GLY A 53 17.43 -3.76 8.92
C GLY A 53 17.12 -3.07 7.59
N CYS A 54 17.07 -1.74 7.61
CA CYS A 54 16.99 -0.94 6.39
C CYS A 54 18.29 -1.08 5.59
N THR A 55 18.14 -1.25 4.28
CA THR A 55 19.23 -1.23 3.31
C THR A 55 18.94 -0.15 2.29
N MET A 56 19.92 0.71 2.00
CA MET A 56 19.79 1.69 0.92
C MET A 56 20.12 1.02 -0.39
N ASN A 57 19.14 0.94 -1.28
CA ASN A 57 19.30 0.37 -2.60
C ASN A 57 19.28 1.46 -3.66
N LEU A 58 20.17 1.35 -4.64
CA LEU A 58 20.12 2.17 -5.84
C LEU A 58 19.14 1.51 -6.81
N ILE A 59 18.07 2.20 -7.15
CA ILE A 59 17.07 1.70 -8.11
C ILE A 59 17.47 2.12 -9.52
N ASP A 60 17.20 1.23 -10.48
CA ASP A 60 17.30 1.53 -11.90
C ASP A 60 16.49 2.80 -12.26
N ARG A 61 17.07 3.66 -13.07
CA ARG A 61 16.47 4.97 -13.39
C ARG A 61 15.15 4.82 -14.13
N ASP A 62 15.04 3.85 -15.04
CA ASP A 62 13.84 3.69 -15.84
C ASP A 62 12.70 3.15 -14.98
N LEU A 63 12.99 2.20 -14.10
CA LEU A 63 12.02 1.72 -13.11
C LEU A 63 11.57 2.82 -12.15
N LEU A 64 12.51 3.66 -11.67
CA LEU A 64 12.20 4.80 -10.80
C LEU A 64 11.31 5.82 -11.52
N ASN A 65 11.63 6.15 -12.77
CA ASN A 65 10.83 7.06 -13.60
C ASN A 65 9.44 6.50 -13.86
N GLN A 66 9.31 5.19 -14.11
CA GLN A 66 8.02 4.54 -14.30
C GLN A 66 7.14 4.62 -13.05
N ALA A 67 7.71 4.32 -11.87
CA ALA A 67 7.00 4.46 -10.60
C ALA A 67 6.61 5.91 -10.32
N HIS A 68 7.51 6.85 -10.60
CA HIS A 68 7.24 8.26 -10.41
C HIS A 68 6.13 8.79 -11.34
N LEU A 69 6.16 8.43 -12.63
CA LEU A 69 5.09 8.74 -13.58
C LEU A 69 3.74 8.22 -13.09
N TYR A 70 3.70 6.98 -12.61
CA TYR A 70 2.46 6.40 -12.09
C TYR A 70 1.89 7.24 -10.93
N VAL A 71 2.73 7.68 -10.01
CA VAL A 71 2.28 8.59 -8.93
C VAL A 71 1.74 9.88 -9.53
N LEU A 72 2.51 10.56 -10.39
CA LEU A 72 2.11 11.83 -10.98
C LEU A 72 0.78 11.75 -11.75
N GLU A 73 0.53 10.67 -12.50
CA GLU A 73 -0.70 10.45 -13.25
C GLU A 73 -1.95 10.29 -12.36
N ASN A 74 -1.78 9.95 -11.09
CA ASN A 74 -2.86 9.72 -10.13
C ASN A 74 -3.01 10.84 -9.09
N MET A 75 -2.17 11.88 -9.13
CA MET A 75 -2.25 13.00 -8.20
C MET A 75 -3.15 14.11 -8.73
N GLU A 76 -4.19 14.47 -7.98
CA GLU A 76 -5.18 15.50 -8.35
C GLU A 76 -4.52 16.85 -8.69
N GLU A 77 -3.51 17.27 -7.91
CA GLU A 77 -2.78 18.52 -8.13
C GLU A 77 -1.97 18.53 -9.44
N VAL A 78 -1.66 17.36 -10.01
CA VAL A 78 -0.86 17.21 -11.23
C VAL A 78 -1.74 17.12 -12.48
N LEU A 79 -3.03 16.77 -12.35
CA LEU A 79 -3.95 16.62 -13.47
C LEU A 79 -4.02 17.86 -14.39
N PRO A 80 -4.09 19.11 -13.88
CA PRO A 80 -4.09 20.30 -14.74
C PRO A 80 -2.82 20.41 -15.60
N TYR A 81 -1.67 20.02 -15.06
CA TYR A 81 -0.39 20.03 -15.76
C TYR A 81 -0.32 18.92 -16.83
N ILE A 82 -0.95 17.77 -16.59
CA ILE A 82 -1.08 16.71 -17.60
C ILE A 82 -1.92 17.22 -18.77
N GLU A 83 -3.06 17.85 -18.51
CA GLU A 83 -3.90 18.43 -19.56
C GLU A 83 -3.17 19.50 -20.36
N GLU A 84 -2.53 20.46 -19.69
CA GLU A 84 -1.70 21.49 -20.33
C GLU A 84 -0.64 20.85 -21.22
N ARG A 85 0.06 19.83 -20.72
CA ARG A 85 1.09 19.12 -21.48
C ARG A 85 0.53 18.46 -22.72
N ILE A 86 -0.58 17.73 -22.61
CA ILE A 86 -1.19 17.03 -23.74
C ILE A 86 -1.65 18.03 -24.82
N ILE A 87 -2.24 19.16 -24.41
CA ILE A 87 -2.61 20.25 -25.33
C ILE A 87 -1.37 20.82 -26.02
N HIS A 88 -0.28 21.06 -25.28
CA HIS A 88 0.97 21.54 -25.83
C HIS A 88 1.54 20.56 -26.87
N ILE A 89 1.63 19.26 -26.56
CA ILE A 89 2.13 18.24 -27.51
C ILE A 89 1.26 18.20 -28.78
N LYS A 90 -0.07 18.25 -28.65
CA LYS A 90 -0.99 18.25 -29.80
C LYS A 90 -0.82 19.48 -30.69
N THR A 91 -0.53 20.63 -30.08
CA THR A 91 -0.31 21.90 -30.79
C THR A 91 1.05 21.94 -31.48
N THR A 92 2.10 21.46 -30.81
CA THR A 92 3.47 21.38 -31.38
C THR A 92 3.57 20.35 -32.51
N TYR A 93 2.79 19.27 -32.45
CA TYR A 93 2.83 18.18 -33.43
C TYR A 93 1.44 17.91 -34.05
N PRO A 94 0.88 18.84 -34.84
CA PRO A 94 -0.50 18.77 -35.31
C PRO A 94 -0.78 17.58 -36.25
N LYS A 95 0.23 17.09 -36.98
CA LYS A 95 0.14 15.90 -37.85
C LYS A 95 -0.01 14.60 -37.05
N LEU A 96 0.46 14.58 -35.80
CA LEU A 96 0.51 13.39 -34.95
C LEU A 96 -0.57 13.42 -33.85
N LYS A 97 -1.35 14.49 -33.74
CA LYS A 97 -2.38 14.69 -32.69
C LYS A 97 -3.47 13.60 -32.60
N LYS A 98 -3.67 12.82 -33.66
CA LYS A 98 -4.64 11.70 -33.70
C LYS A 98 -3.99 10.34 -33.37
N ARG A 99 -2.66 10.27 -33.22
CA ARG A 99 -1.93 9.04 -32.92
C ARG A 99 -1.80 8.87 -31.40
N THR A 100 -2.78 8.20 -30.78
CA THR A 100 -2.87 8.05 -29.32
C THR A 100 -1.62 7.45 -28.71
N LYS A 101 -1.11 6.33 -29.26
CA LYS A 101 0.11 5.68 -28.75
C LYS A 101 1.31 6.63 -28.77
N TRP A 102 1.52 7.33 -29.89
CA TRP A 102 2.63 8.28 -30.01
C TRP A 102 2.49 9.46 -29.03
N LEU A 103 1.28 9.97 -28.80
CA LEU A 103 1.04 11.01 -27.81
C LEU A 103 1.37 10.55 -26.40
N GLN A 104 0.91 9.35 -26.03
CA GLN A 104 1.20 8.77 -24.72
C GLN A 104 2.70 8.54 -24.55
N ASP A 105 3.35 7.92 -25.54
CA ASP A 105 4.80 7.68 -25.51
C ASP A 105 5.58 9.01 -25.40
N LYS A 106 5.16 10.05 -26.13
CA LYS A 106 5.79 11.37 -26.05
C LYS A 106 5.58 12.01 -24.68
N HIS A 107 4.37 11.94 -24.13
CA HIS A 107 4.06 12.42 -22.79
C HIS A 107 4.91 11.69 -21.76
N ASN A 108 4.78 10.36 -21.64
CA ASN A 108 5.48 9.54 -20.65
C ASN A 108 6.99 9.78 -20.66
N ASN A 109 7.61 9.84 -21.85
CA ASN A 109 9.06 10.01 -21.98
C ASN A 109 9.57 11.41 -21.58
N THR A 110 8.71 12.41 -21.50
CA THR A 110 9.15 13.81 -21.33
C THR A 110 8.42 14.57 -20.22
N PHE A 111 7.40 13.96 -19.61
CA PHE A 111 6.52 14.66 -18.68
C PHE A 111 7.24 15.04 -17.39
N ILE A 112 7.98 14.11 -16.76
CA ILE A 112 8.73 14.38 -15.51
C ILE A 112 9.62 15.62 -15.67
N GLN A 113 10.47 15.62 -16.69
CA GLN A 113 11.40 16.73 -16.93
C GLN A 113 10.66 18.03 -17.25
N TRP A 114 9.58 17.95 -18.04
CA TRP A 114 8.79 19.13 -18.37
C TRP A 114 8.10 19.71 -17.14
N LEU A 115 7.49 18.87 -16.30
CA LEU A 115 6.80 19.27 -15.08
C LEU A 115 7.77 19.97 -14.13
N HIS A 116 8.97 19.39 -13.93
CA HIS A 116 10.05 20.01 -13.16
C HIS A 116 10.34 21.44 -13.63
N PHE A 117 10.60 21.64 -14.92
CA PHE A 117 10.90 22.98 -15.46
C PHE A 117 9.72 23.94 -15.40
N LYS A 118 8.50 23.43 -15.63
CA LYS A 118 7.28 24.22 -15.57
C LYS A 118 7.06 24.78 -14.17
N VAL A 119 7.09 23.92 -13.16
CA VAL A 119 6.93 24.29 -11.75
C VAL A 119 8.05 25.24 -11.30
N GLN A 120 9.30 24.93 -11.66
CA GLN A 120 10.43 25.81 -11.34
C GLN A 120 10.29 27.22 -11.96
N SER A 121 9.78 27.31 -13.19
CA SER A 121 9.51 28.60 -13.83
C SER A 121 8.38 29.38 -13.15
N GLU A 122 7.35 28.70 -12.66
CA GLU A 122 6.23 29.33 -11.93
C GLU A 122 6.68 29.86 -10.57
N LEU A 123 7.55 29.11 -9.88
CA LEU A 123 8.14 29.52 -8.61
C LEU A 123 9.01 30.78 -8.76
N ASN A 124 9.83 30.85 -9.81
CA ASN A 124 10.74 31.97 -10.06
C ASN A 124 10.07 33.23 -10.61
N GLY A 125 8.88 33.11 -11.22
CA GLY A 125 8.27 34.15 -12.03
C GLY A 125 7.27 35.07 -11.31
N LYS A 126 6.86 34.75 -10.08
CA LYS A 126 5.84 35.51 -9.33
C LYS A 126 6.20 35.63 -7.85
N GLU A 127 6.05 36.84 -7.30
CA GLU A 127 6.15 37.08 -5.84
C GLU A 127 5.02 36.39 -5.05
N ASN A 128 3.92 36.03 -5.72
CA ASN A 128 2.84 35.17 -5.20
C ASN A 128 2.56 34.06 -6.24
N ASN A 129 3.33 32.99 -6.18
CA ASN A 129 3.05 31.78 -6.96
C ASN A 129 1.99 30.94 -6.22
N ASP A 130 1.07 30.33 -6.97
CA ASP A 130 0.01 29.45 -6.45
C ASP A 130 0.47 27.97 -6.46
N VAL A 131 1.79 27.76 -6.47
CA VAL A 131 2.40 26.44 -6.51
C VAL A 131 2.41 25.91 -5.08
N SER A 132 1.69 24.81 -4.85
CA SER A 132 1.70 24.15 -3.55
C SER A 132 3.08 23.57 -3.25
N GLU A 133 3.42 23.46 -1.96
CA GLU A 133 4.65 22.78 -1.54
C GLU A 133 4.65 21.32 -2.00
N ASN A 134 3.50 20.65 -1.95
CA ASN A 134 3.35 19.26 -2.39
C ASN A 134 3.69 19.11 -3.89
N LEU A 135 3.17 19.99 -4.73
CA LEU A 135 3.47 20.00 -6.16
C LEU A 135 4.96 20.24 -6.43
N SER A 136 5.62 21.08 -5.62
CA SER A 136 7.07 21.32 -5.73
C SER A 136 7.87 20.03 -5.47
N TRP A 137 7.49 19.25 -4.45
CA TRP A 137 8.13 17.97 -4.14
C TRP A 137 7.84 16.91 -5.21
N LEU A 138 6.61 16.85 -5.71
CA LEU A 138 6.25 15.96 -6.81
C LEU A 138 7.05 16.29 -8.08
N ALA A 139 7.23 17.57 -8.41
CA ALA A 139 7.97 17.99 -9.59
C ALA A 139 9.49 17.78 -9.45
N ALA A 140 10.04 17.85 -8.23
CA ALA A 140 11.46 17.58 -7.96
C ALA A 140 11.84 16.11 -8.20
N GLY A 141 10.89 15.19 -7.96
CA GLY A 141 11.05 13.77 -8.18
C GLY A 141 11.75 13.02 -7.04
N PRO A 142 11.73 11.67 -7.08
CA PRO A 142 12.24 10.84 -5.99
C PRO A 142 13.77 10.70 -6.01
N SER A 143 14.34 10.41 -4.83
CA SER A 143 15.75 10.00 -4.71
C SER A 143 15.97 8.64 -5.36
N MET A 144 17.11 8.48 -6.05
CA MET A 144 17.55 7.18 -6.59
C MET A 144 17.96 6.19 -5.49
N ALA A 145 18.35 6.70 -4.32
CA ALA A 145 18.71 5.89 -3.16
C ALA A 145 17.46 5.67 -2.31
N VAL A 146 16.89 4.47 -2.40
CA VAL A 146 15.61 4.13 -1.77
C VAL A 146 15.81 3.16 -0.61
N PRO A 147 15.28 3.48 0.59
CA PRO A 147 15.31 2.57 1.72
C PRO A 147 14.47 1.33 1.42
N SER A 148 15.07 0.17 1.58
CA SER A 148 14.47 -1.14 1.35
C SER A 148 14.56 -1.98 2.61
N HIS A 149 13.49 -2.74 2.87
CA HIS A 149 13.37 -3.60 4.03
C HIS A 149 13.16 -5.04 3.58
N LYS A 150 13.84 -5.97 4.25
CA LYS A 150 13.69 -7.41 3.96
C LYS A 150 12.42 -7.98 4.57
N SER A 151 11.89 -7.37 5.62
CA SER A 151 10.62 -7.77 6.22
C SER A 151 9.76 -6.57 6.57
N TYR A 152 8.44 -6.76 6.49
CA TYR A 152 7.45 -5.75 6.78
C TYR A 152 6.30 -6.36 7.60
N LEU A 153 5.81 -5.64 8.61
CA LEU A 153 4.63 -6.03 9.36
C LEU A 153 3.43 -5.31 8.75
N ILE A 154 2.43 -6.04 8.26
CA ILE A 154 1.16 -5.46 7.79
C ILE A 154 0.05 -6.08 8.63
N ASN A 155 -0.70 -5.25 9.36
CA ASN A 155 -1.83 -5.68 10.20
C ASN A 155 -1.48 -6.85 11.15
N GLY A 156 -0.27 -6.83 11.72
CA GLY A 156 0.22 -7.86 12.63
C GLY A 156 0.74 -9.14 11.96
N VAL A 157 0.65 -9.25 10.62
CA VAL A 157 1.24 -10.34 9.84
C VAL A 157 2.61 -9.90 9.32
N LYS A 158 3.62 -10.75 9.54
CA LYS A 158 4.98 -10.50 9.05
C LYS A 158 5.11 -11.05 7.62
N PHE A 159 5.47 -10.16 6.70
CA PHE A 159 5.82 -10.47 5.32
C PHE A 159 7.32 -10.33 5.15
N ASN A 160 7.95 -11.28 4.47
CA ASN A 160 9.36 -11.24 4.13
C ASN A 160 9.51 -11.10 2.61
N THR A 161 10.65 -10.57 2.19
CA THR A 161 11.07 -10.72 0.81
C THR A 161 11.41 -12.18 0.55
N LYS A 162 11.15 -12.64 -0.68
CA LYS A 162 11.46 -14.02 -1.09
C LYS A 162 12.92 -14.40 -0.78
N ALA A 163 13.85 -13.49 -1.03
CA ALA A 163 15.27 -13.69 -0.74
C ALA A 163 15.58 -13.89 0.75
N GLN A 164 14.70 -13.49 1.66
CA GLN A 164 14.84 -13.76 3.10
C GLN A 164 14.17 -15.07 3.53
N ASP A 165 13.10 -15.50 2.84
CA ASP A 165 12.41 -16.75 3.16
C ASP A 165 13.13 -17.99 2.59
N ASP A 166 13.89 -17.83 1.50
CA ASP A 166 14.63 -18.91 0.83
C ASP A 166 15.98 -19.24 1.52
N VAL A 167 16.27 -18.67 2.70
CA VAL A 167 17.54 -18.85 3.46
C VAL A 167 17.46 -19.96 4.50
#